data_AF-A0A084G4W1-F1
#
_entry.id   AF-A0A084G4W1-F1
#
_cell.length_a   1.000
_cell.length_b   1.000
_cell.length_c   1.000
_cell.angle_alpha   90.00
_cell.angle_beta   90.00
_cell.angle_gamma   90.00
#
_symmetry.space_group_name_H-M   'P 1'
#
loop_
_entity.id
_entity.type
_entity.pdbx_description
1 polymer ?
#
loop_
_entity_poly.entity_id
_entity_poly.type
_entity_poly.pdbx_seq_one_letter_code
_entity_poly.pdbx_strand_id
1 'polypeptide(L)'
;MALPPKFAAHRIVFGKPTSPYASVPPAAHVLEVFLDYTCPFSAKFFKTLTGTVFPLIHSNPTYSSNLEVIFRQQVQPWHPSSTLLHEAAVVVNQQSPDKFWVFSEALFSRATEFYDVNVVNETRNQTYGRLAKIAAGVGLDENSVLEALRIPSEPVEGQLNSGNKATGDLKVLVKMARLTGVHVSPTVIYDGVVQNDVSSGWGEEQWKEWLAKNVV
;
A
#
# COMPACT_ATOMS: atom_id res chain seq x y z
N MET A 1 11.12 10.03 4.10
CA MET A 1 11.14 8.88 5.04
C MET A 1 11.74 7.63 4.40
N ALA A 2 12.43 6.79 5.17
CA ALA A 2 13.16 5.64 4.61
C ALA A 2 12.22 4.56 4.07
N LEU A 3 12.53 4.04 2.88
CA LEU A 3 11.88 2.90 2.24
C LEU A 3 12.97 2.00 1.66
N PRO A 4 13.13 0.74 2.12
CA PRO A 4 14.11 -0.18 1.57
C PRO A 4 13.95 -0.34 0.06
N PRO A 5 15.04 -0.47 -0.73
CA PRO A 5 14.96 -0.59 -2.19
C PRO A 5 14.06 -1.74 -2.69
N LYS A 6 13.99 -2.85 -1.95
CA LYS A 6 13.09 -3.98 -2.28
C LYS A 6 11.58 -3.65 -2.21
N PHE A 7 11.22 -2.53 -1.59
CA PHE A 7 9.85 -2.01 -1.52
C PHE A 7 9.66 -0.74 -2.34
N ALA A 8 10.60 -0.42 -3.24
CA ALA A 8 10.57 0.82 -4.01
C ALA A 8 9.27 1.01 -4.82
N ALA A 9 8.62 -0.09 -5.26
CA ALA A 9 7.35 0.00 -5.98
C ALA A 9 6.19 0.53 -5.13
N HIS A 10 6.30 0.57 -3.80
CA HIS A 10 5.33 1.23 -2.95
C HIS A 10 5.36 2.76 -3.09
N ARG A 11 6.39 3.31 -3.75
CA ARG A 11 6.54 4.74 -3.99
C ARG A 11 6.13 5.07 -5.43
N ILE A 12 5.36 6.15 -5.58
CA ILE A 12 5.18 6.83 -6.86
C ILE A 12 6.01 8.12 -6.84
N VAL A 13 6.78 8.29 -7.91
CA VAL A 13 7.52 9.49 -8.24
C VAL A 13 6.85 10.10 -9.47
N PHE A 14 6.37 11.33 -9.37
CA PHE A 14 5.61 12.00 -10.44
C PHE A 14 6.49 12.78 -11.40
N GLY A 15 7.70 13.12 -10.95
CA GLY A 15 8.65 13.98 -11.65
C GLY A 15 9.99 13.99 -10.91
N LYS A 16 10.91 14.83 -11.36
CA LYS A 16 12.26 14.90 -10.79
C LYS A 16 12.42 16.19 -9.99
N PRO A 17 12.69 16.12 -8.67
CA PRO A 17 12.94 17.33 -7.89
C PRO A 17 14.20 18.02 -8.41
N THR A 18 14.20 19.34 -8.28
CA THR A 18 15.36 20.19 -8.60
C THR A 18 15.77 20.97 -7.36
N SER A 19 17.03 21.40 -7.30
CA SER A 19 17.53 22.28 -6.26
C SER A 19 18.05 23.56 -6.92
N PRO A 20 17.65 24.74 -6.43
CA PRO A 20 18.20 26.00 -6.93
C PRO A 20 19.65 26.23 -6.46
N TYR A 21 20.15 25.42 -5.51
CA TYR A 21 21.49 25.54 -4.95
C TYR A 21 22.31 24.29 -5.27
N ALA A 22 23.47 24.47 -5.91
CA ALA A 22 24.34 23.36 -6.30
C ALA A 22 24.84 22.50 -5.12
N SER A 23 24.94 23.09 -3.92
CA SER A 23 25.38 22.40 -2.70
C SER A 23 24.27 21.68 -1.94
N VAL A 24 23.00 21.84 -2.36
CA VAL A 24 21.84 21.24 -1.70
C VAL A 24 21.29 20.15 -2.61
N PRO A 25 21.19 18.89 -2.14
CA PRO A 25 20.58 17.83 -2.93
C PRO A 25 19.12 18.16 -3.29
N PRO A 26 18.68 17.89 -4.52
CA PRO A 26 17.25 17.95 -4.85
C PRO A 26 16.46 17.00 -3.94
N ALA A 27 15.34 17.48 -3.41
CA ALA A 27 14.46 16.71 -2.56
C ALA A 27 13.00 17.03 -2.91
N ALA A 28 12.17 16.00 -2.91
CA ALA A 28 10.72 16.14 -2.98
C ALA A 28 10.14 15.95 -1.57
N HIS A 29 9.01 16.60 -1.32
CA HIS A 29 8.14 16.29 -0.21
C HIS A 29 7.64 14.85 -0.31
N VAL A 30 7.39 14.21 0.82
CA VAL A 30 6.93 12.81 0.88
C VAL A 30 5.61 12.73 1.60
N LEU A 31 4.57 12.28 0.88
CA LEU A 31 3.26 11.94 1.42
C LEU A 31 3.17 10.42 1.63
N GLU A 32 3.21 9.97 2.88
CA GLU A 32 3.03 8.58 3.23
C GLU A 32 1.58 8.30 3.60
N VAL A 33 0.98 7.29 2.96
CA VAL A 33 -0.41 6.90 3.15
C VAL A 33 -0.45 5.49 3.75
N PHE A 34 -0.90 5.39 4.99
CA PHE A 34 -1.00 4.13 5.74
C PHE A 34 -2.37 3.53 5.52
N LEU A 35 -2.45 2.46 4.74
CA LEU A 35 -3.70 1.90 4.24
C LEU A 35 -3.81 0.41 4.55
N ASP A 36 -5.04 -0.02 4.84
CA ASP A 36 -5.42 -1.41 5.11
C ASP A 36 -6.38 -1.89 4.01
N TYR A 37 -6.09 -3.00 3.34
CA TYR A 37 -6.89 -3.44 2.19
C TYR A 37 -8.33 -3.87 2.55
N THR A 38 -8.59 -4.12 3.84
CA THR A 38 -9.91 -4.51 4.36
C THR A 38 -10.62 -3.36 5.09
N CYS A 39 -10.06 -2.15 5.07
CA CYS A 39 -10.69 -0.98 5.67
C CYS A 39 -11.50 -0.20 4.62
N PRO A 40 -12.81 0.01 4.82
CA PRO A 40 -13.65 0.76 3.87
C PRO A 40 -13.19 2.21 3.68
N PHE A 41 -12.67 2.85 4.73
CA PHE A 41 -12.12 4.20 4.65
C PHE A 41 -10.80 4.24 3.87
N SER A 42 -9.97 3.20 3.97
CA SER A 42 -8.75 3.08 3.17
C SER A 42 -9.09 2.88 1.70
N ALA A 43 -10.10 2.06 1.38
CA ALA A 43 -10.58 1.89 0.00
C ALA A 43 -11.11 3.20 -0.59
N LYS A 44 -11.91 3.95 0.17
CA LYS A 44 -12.39 5.29 -0.24
C LYS A 44 -11.21 6.25 -0.46
N PHE A 45 -10.29 6.31 0.50
CA PHE A 45 -9.12 7.19 0.42
C PHE A 45 -8.24 6.86 -0.79
N PHE A 46 -7.94 5.56 -1.02
CA PHE A 46 -7.15 5.11 -2.16
C PHE A 46 -7.81 5.51 -3.48
N LYS A 47 -9.13 5.34 -3.62
CA LYS A 47 -9.88 5.76 -4.82
C LYS A 47 -9.75 7.27 -5.07
N THR A 48 -9.86 8.10 -4.05
CA THR A 48 -9.64 9.56 -4.19
C THR A 48 -8.18 9.87 -4.52
N LEU A 49 -7.24 9.19 -3.86
CA LEU A 49 -5.81 9.38 -4.06
C LEU A 49 -5.42 9.11 -5.53
N THR A 50 -5.81 7.97 -6.08
CA THR A 50 -5.45 7.59 -7.45
C THR A 50 -6.32 8.28 -8.51
N GLY A 51 -7.61 8.45 -8.25
CA GLY A 51 -8.58 9.00 -9.22
C GLY A 51 -8.68 10.52 -9.24
N THR A 52 -8.20 11.22 -8.20
CA THR A 52 -8.30 12.68 -8.08
C THR A 52 -6.94 13.31 -7.77
N VAL A 53 -6.29 12.88 -6.69
CA VAL A 53 -5.04 13.53 -6.22
C VAL A 53 -3.90 13.33 -7.20
N PHE A 54 -3.70 12.11 -7.72
CA PHE A 54 -2.65 11.84 -8.70
C PHE A 54 -2.84 12.64 -9.99
N PRO A 55 -4.04 12.71 -10.62
CA PRO A 55 -4.29 13.63 -11.72
C PRO A 55 -3.95 15.09 -11.41
N LEU A 56 -4.33 15.61 -10.23
CA LEU A 56 -4.00 16.98 -9.82
C LEU A 56 -2.48 17.20 -9.77
N ILE A 57 -1.72 16.24 -9.21
CA ILE A 57 -0.25 16.30 -9.14
C ILE A 57 0.35 16.28 -10.54
N HIS A 58 -0.09 15.37 -11.43
CA HIS A 58 0.42 15.28 -12.80
C HIS A 58 0.13 16.54 -13.62
N SER A 59 -1.02 17.19 -13.40
CA SER A 59 -1.42 18.39 -14.13
C SER A 59 -0.67 19.67 -13.72
N ASN A 60 0.11 19.62 -12.63
CA ASN A 60 0.85 20.77 -12.11
C ASN A 60 2.37 20.46 -12.05
N PRO A 61 3.21 21.14 -12.86
CA PRO A 61 4.66 20.93 -12.86
C PRO A 61 5.35 21.13 -11.50
N THR A 62 4.84 22.06 -10.68
CA THR A 62 5.34 22.30 -9.33
C THR A 62 5.11 21.07 -8.45
N TYR A 63 3.88 20.54 -8.46
CA TYR A 63 3.54 19.38 -7.62
C TYR A 63 4.24 18.11 -8.10
N SER A 64 4.22 17.84 -9.41
CA SER A 64 4.84 16.64 -9.96
C SER A 64 6.35 16.58 -9.72
N SER A 65 7.05 17.71 -9.71
CA SER A 65 8.49 17.75 -9.43
C SER A 65 8.81 17.65 -7.94
N ASN A 66 7.92 18.11 -7.06
CA ASN A 66 8.21 18.31 -5.64
C ASN A 66 7.43 17.39 -4.70
N LEU A 67 6.64 16.43 -5.19
CA LEU A 67 5.90 15.50 -4.34
C LEU A 67 6.14 14.05 -4.76
N GLU A 68 6.35 13.18 -3.78
CA GLU A 68 6.33 11.73 -3.90
C GLU A 68 5.26 11.15 -2.96
N VAL A 69 4.67 10.03 -3.35
CA VAL A 69 3.67 9.33 -2.52
C VAL A 69 4.18 7.94 -2.19
N ILE A 70 4.09 7.53 -0.92
CA ILE A 70 4.48 6.18 -0.47
C ILE A 70 3.27 5.48 0.15
N PHE A 71 2.90 4.33 -0.41
CA PHE A 71 1.98 3.39 0.21
C PHE A 71 2.65 2.66 1.37
N ARG A 72 2.07 2.77 2.57
CA ARG A 72 2.49 2.05 3.77
C ARG A 72 1.45 1.00 4.12
N GLN A 73 1.89 -0.26 4.24
CA GLN A 73 1.04 -1.36 4.67
C GLN A 73 0.65 -1.14 6.14
N GLN A 74 -0.64 -0.97 6.43
CA GLN A 74 -1.17 -0.80 7.79
C GLN A 74 -2.13 -1.94 8.12
N VAL A 75 -1.58 -3.13 8.40
CA VAL A 75 -2.37 -4.32 8.74
C VAL A 75 -3.15 -4.08 10.04
N GLN A 76 -4.48 -4.12 9.97
CA GLN A 76 -5.33 -4.00 11.16
C GLN A 76 -5.71 -5.37 11.72
N PRO A 77 -5.32 -5.71 12.98
CA PRO A 77 -5.49 -7.06 13.51
C PRO A 77 -6.94 -7.44 13.81
N TRP A 78 -7.87 -6.48 13.87
CA TRP A 78 -9.30 -6.73 13.98
C TRP A 78 -9.99 -6.97 12.63
N HIS A 79 -9.25 -6.91 11.51
CA HIS A 79 -9.69 -7.42 10.21
C HIS A 79 -8.89 -8.71 9.91
N PRO A 80 -9.38 -9.90 10.28
CA PRO A 80 -8.56 -11.13 10.23
C PRO A 80 -7.98 -11.46 8.85
N SER A 81 -8.70 -11.13 7.77
CA SER A 81 -8.27 -11.32 6.38
C SER A 81 -7.25 -10.29 5.91
N SER A 82 -7.09 -9.16 6.60
CA SER A 82 -6.15 -8.07 6.24
C SER A 82 -4.75 -8.61 5.94
N THR A 83 -4.20 -9.39 6.87
CA THR A 83 -2.85 -9.96 6.75
C THR A 83 -2.68 -10.73 5.43
N LEU A 84 -3.71 -11.46 5.00
CA LEU A 84 -3.66 -12.27 3.77
C LEU A 84 -3.57 -11.39 2.52
N LEU A 85 -4.34 -10.29 2.47
CA LEU A 85 -4.30 -9.33 1.37
C LEU A 85 -2.95 -8.60 1.31
N HIS A 86 -2.41 -8.23 2.47
CA HIS A 86 -1.09 -7.59 2.56
C HIS A 86 0.05 -8.55 2.16
N GLU A 87 -0.03 -9.83 2.52
CA GLU A 87 0.93 -10.84 2.04
C GLU A 87 0.84 -11.01 0.52
N ALA A 88 -0.36 -11.01 -0.07
CA ALA A 88 -0.53 -11.04 -1.52
C ALA A 88 0.10 -9.81 -2.19
N ALA A 89 -0.10 -8.60 -1.65
CA ALA A 89 0.53 -7.39 -2.18
C ALA A 89 2.06 -7.44 -2.10
N VAL A 90 2.61 -8.04 -1.05
CA VAL A 90 4.05 -8.28 -0.91
C VAL A 90 4.55 -9.30 -1.94
N VAL A 91 3.85 -10.40 -2.18
CA VAL A 91 4.21 -11.37 -3.23
C VAL A 91 4.19 -10.71 -4.61
N VAL A 92 3.17 -9.89 -4.91
CA VAL A 92 3.12 -9.14 -6.17
C VAL A 92 4.31 -8.18 -6.28
N ASN A 93 4.65 -7.44 -5.21
CA ASN A 93 5.86 -6.61 -5.20
C ASN A 93 7.15 -7.43 -5.43
N GLN A 94 7.25 -8.64 -4.87
CA GLN A 94 8.42 -9.51 -5.04
C GLN A 94 8.56 -10.04 -6.47
N GLN A 95 7.45 -10.43 -7.11
CA GLN A 95 7.46 -11.08 -8.43
C GLN A 95 7.35 -10.08 -9.60
N SER A 96 6.60 -9.00 -9.42
CA SER A 96 6.36 -7.98 -10.45
C SER A 96 6.12 -6.61 -9.80
N PRO A 97 7.19 -5.92 -9.34
CA PRO A 97 7.08 -4.65 -8.64
C PRO A 97 6.27 -3.60 -9.40
N ASP A 98 6.36 -3.57 -10.73
CA ASP A 98 5.59 -2.66 -11.60
C ASP A 98 4.07 -2.87 -11.52
N LYS A 99 3.60 -4.01 -11.00
CA LYS A 99 2.17 -4.33 -10.81
C LYS A 99 1.63 -3.98 -9.44
N PHE A 100 2.45 -3.49 -8.51
CA PHE A 100 2.04 -3.24 -7.12
C PHE A 100 0.80 -2.33 -7.01
N TRP A 101 0.78 -1.20 -7.73
CA TRP A 101 -0.31 -0.23 -7.63
C TRP A 101 -1.60 -0.69 -8.31
N VAL A 102 -1.50 -1.30 -9.51
CA VAL A 102 -2.68 -1.85 -10.20
C VAL A 102 -3.27 -3.05 -9.44
N PHE A 103 -2.43 -3.87 -8.80
CA PHE A 103 -2.90 -4.92 -7.92
C PHE A 103 -3.54 -4.36 -6.65
N SER A 104 -2.98 -3.31 -6.07
CA SER A 104 -3.58 -2.62 -4.92
C SER A 104 -4.96 -2.07 -5.26
N GLU A 105 -5.14 -1.47 -6.44
CA GLU A 105 -6.43 -1.04 -6.96
C GLU A 105 -7.42 -2.22 -7.11
N ALA A 106 -6.94 -3.35 -7.64
CA ALA A 106 -7.74 -4.57 -7.75
C ALA A 106 -8.18 -5.12 -6.38
N LEU A 107 -7.32 -5.05 -5.36
CA LEU A 107 -7.69 -5.41 -3.99
C LEU A 107 -8.73 -4.45 -3.41
N PHE A 108 -8.53 -3.14 -3.52
CA PHE A 108 -9.48 -2.16 -2.96
C PHE A 108 -10.84 -2.19 -3.64
N SER A 109 -10.88 -2.37 -4.97
CA SER A 109 -12.15 -2.49 -5.72
C SER A 109 -12.96 -3.73 -5.32
N ARG A 110 -12.31 -4.74 -4.74
CA ARG A 110 -12.89 -6.01 -4.29
C ARG A 110 -12.88 -6.16 -2.77
N ALA A 111 -12.57 -5.10 -2.02
CA ALA A 111 -12.33 -5.17 -0.57
C ALA A 111 -13.51 -5.80 0.18
N THR A 112 -14.74 -5.49 -0.23
CA THR A 112 -15.96 -6.04 0.38
C THR A 112 -16.01 -7.56 0.34
N GLU A 113 -15.43 -8.21 -0.68
CA GLU A 113 -15.40 -9.67 -0.78
C GLU A 113 -14.51 -10.35 0.28
N PHE A 114 -13.73 -9.55 1.03
CA PHE A 114 -12.81 -10.01 2.06
C PHE A 114 -13.17 -9.53 3.47
N TYR A 115 -14.30 -8.85 3.64
CA TYR A 115 -14.81 -8.47 4.97
C TYR A 115 -15.32 -9.69 5.74
N ASP A 116 -15.34 -9.59 7.07
CA ASP A 116 -15.55 -10.71 8.01
C ASP A 116 -16.66 -11.68 7.60
N VAL A 117 -17.87 -11.16 7.35
CA VAL A 117 -19.04 -11.99 7.00
C VAL A 117 -18.87 -12.79 5.71
N ASN A 118 -18.02 -12.33 4.79
CA ASN A 118 -17.80 -12.94 3.48
C ASN A 118 -16.68 -13.98 3.49
N VAL A 119 -15.84 -14.01 4.53
CA VAL A 119 -14.71 -14.94 4.65
C VAL A 119 -14.74 -15.80 5.93
N VAL A 120 -15.77 -15.66 6.77
CA VAL A 120 -15.86 -16.35 8.07
C VAL A 120 -15.75 -17.88 7.98
N ASN A 121 -16.21 -18.48 6.88
CA ASN A 121 -16.15 -19.93 6.65
C ASN A 121 -15.05 -20.33 5.65
N GLU A 122 -14.20 -19.37 5.25
CA GLU A 122 -13.13 -19.59 4.28
C GLU A 122 -11.82 -19.92 4.99
N THR A 123 -11.15 -20.97 4.54
CA THR A 123 -9.82 -21.32 5.05
C THR A 123 -8.76 -20.37 4.48
N ARG A 124 -7.66 -20.20 5.22
CA ARG A 124 -6.53 -19.35 4.80
C ARG A 124 -6.04 -19.62 3.36
N ASN A 125 -5.91 -20.90 2.97
CA ASN A 125 -5.43 -21.27 1.63
C ASN A 125 -6.48 -21.06 0.53
N GLN A 126 -7.77 -21.12 0.85
CA GLN A 126 -8.83 -20.74 -0.11
C GLN A 126 -8.73 -19.24 -0.42
N THR A 127 -8.52 -18.41 0.61
CA THR A 127 -8.35 -16.96 0.42
C THR A 127 -7.13 -16.64 -0.44
N TYR A 128 -5.99 -17.32 -0.21
CA TYR A 128 -4.83 -17.17 -1.10
C TYR A 128 -5.10 -17.61 -2.53
N GLY A 129 -5.90 -18.65 -2.75
CA GLY A 129 -6.34 -19.04 -4.09
C GLY A 129 -7.10 -17.91 -4.79
N ARG A 130 -8.00 -17.22 -4.09
CA ARG A 130 -8.70 -16.03 -4.63
C ARG A 130 -7.74 -14.87 -4.91
N LEU A 131 -6.80 -14.61 -3.99
CA LEU A 131 -5.82 -13.54 -4.16
C LEU A 131 -4.85 -13.80 -5.33
N ALA A 132 -4.44 -15.05 -5.54
CA ALA A 132 -3.65 -15.46 -6.69
C ALA A 132 -4.40 -15.23 -8.01
N LYS A 133 -5.71 -15.50 -8.05
CA LYS A 133 -6.56 -15.19 -9.22
C LYS A 133 -6.66 -13.69 -9.49
N ILE A 134 -6.76 -12.87 -8.45
CA ILE A 134 -6.74 -11.41 -8.61
C ILE A 134 -5.37 -10.95 -9.17
N ALA A 135 -4.27 -11.55 -8.69
CA ALA A 135 -2.93 -11.25 -9.20
C ALA A 135 -2.77 -11.67 -10.66
N ALA A 136 -3.34 -12.80 -11.05
CA ALA A 136 -3.38 -13.23 -12.44
C ALA A 136 -4.17 -12.25 -13.33
N GLY A 137 -5.25 -11.68 -12.82
CA GLY A 137 -6.02 -10.63 -13.50
C GLY A 137 -5.22 -9.36 -13.82
N VAL A 138 -4.11 -9.11 -13.14
CA VAL A 138 -3.19 -7.98 -13.42
C VAL A 138 -1.90 -8.42 -14.13
N GLY A 139 -1.83 -9.68 -14.57
CA GLY A 139 -0.78 -10.19 -15.47
C GLY A 139 0.30 -11.06 -14.82
N LEU A 140 0.11 -11.55 -13.59
CA LEU A 140 1.02 -12.52 -12.98
C LEU A 140 0.60 -13.98 -13.29
N ASP A 141 1.51 -14.93 -13.09
CA ASP A 141 1.17 -16.36 -13.14
C ASP A 141 0.45 -16.79 -11.86
N GLU A 142 -0.79 -17.28 -11.98
CA GLU A 142 -1.63 -17.69 -10.83
C GLU A 142 -0.94 -18.74 -9.95
N ASN A 143 -0.31 -19.74 -10.58
CA ASN A 143 0.30 -20.86 -9.87
C ASN A 143 1.53 -20.43 -9.07
N SER A 144 2.39 -19.60 -9.67
CA SER A 144 3.56 -18.99 -9.02
C SER A 144 3.16 -18.11 -7.82
N VAL A 145 2.11 -17.31 -7.96
CA VAL A 145 1.60 -16.48 -6.86
C VAL A 145 1.02 -17.36 -5.74
N LEU A 146 0.21 -18.36 -6.09
CA LEU A 146 -0.36 -19.28 -5.11
C LEU A 146 0.72 -20.09 -4.39
N GLU A 147 1.75 -20.55 -5.10
CA GLU A 147 2.88 -21.26 -4.49
C GLU A 147 3.62 -20.39 -3.48
N ALA A 148 3.79 -19.10 -3.77
CA ALA A 148 4.43 -18.15 -2.86
C ALA A 148 3.58 -17.84 -1.62
N LEU A 149 2.25 -17.91 -1.73
CA LEU A 149 1.31 -17.54 -0.66
C LEU A 149 0.85 -18.70 0.23
N ARG A 150 0.66 -19.89 -0.35
CA ARG A 150 0.06 -21.04 0.34
C ARG A 150 0.83 -21.41 1.60
N ILE A 151 0.10 -21.81 2.62
CA ILE A 151 0.66 -22.42 3.82
C ILE A 151 0.67 -23.94 3.65
N PRO A 152 1.82 -24.61 3.84
CA PRO A 152 1.89 -26.07 3.85
C PRO A 152 0.94 -26.67 4.88
N SER A 153 0.32 -27.81 4.55
CA SER A 153 -0.50 -28.58 5.50
C SER A 153 0.33 -29.39 6.50
N GLU A 154 1.62 -29.57 6.21
CA GLU A 154 2.57 -30.31 7.04
C GLU A 154 3.69 -29.39 7.55
N PRO A 155 4.32 -29.72 8.69
CA PRO A 155 5.44 -28.94 9.23
C PRO A 155 6.60 -28.82 8.24
N VAL A 156 7.20 -27.64 8.15
CA VAL A 156 8.41 -27.38 7.35
C VAL A 156 9.61 -27.38 8.28
N GLU A 157 10.51 -28.36 8.16
CA GLU A 157 11.68 -28.48 9.05
C GLU A 157 11.29 -28.48 10.54
N GLY A 158 10.15 -29.10 10.88
CA GLY A 158 9.60 -29.14 12.23
C GLY A 158 8.92 -27.84 12.69
N GLN A 159 8.90 -26.78 11.88
CA GLN A 159 8.23 -25.52 12.20
C GLN A 159 6.73 -25.59 11.90
N LEU A 160 5.91 -25.24 12.90
CA LEU A 160 4.44 -25.15 12.77
C LEU A 160 3.96 -23.76 12.33
N ASN A 161 4.81 -22.74 12.42
CA ASN A 161 4.51 -21.34 12.10
C ASN A 161 5.48 -20.78 11.06
N SER A 162 5.75 -21.54 10.00
CA SER A 162 6.71 -21.16 8.95
C SER A 162 6.29 -19.93 8.14
N GLY A 163 4.99 -19.64 8.07
CA GLY A 163 4.44 -18.58 7.21
C GLY A 163 4.61 -18.92 5.73
N ASN A 164 4.57 -17.89 4.89
CA ASN A 164 4.74 -17.97 3.43
C ASN A 164 5.91 -17.08 2.96
N LYS A 165 6.11 -16.96 1.64
CA LYS A 165 7.23 -16.20 1.08
C LYS A 165 7.14 -14.68 1.34
N ALA A 166 5.98 -14.17 1.70
CA ALA A 166 5.77 -12.76 2.06
C ALA A 166 6.03 -12.47 3.54
N THR A 167 5.91 -13.46 4.43
CA THR A 167 5.87 -13.25 5.88
C THR A 167 7.08 -12.47 6.41
N GLY A 168 8.29 -12.73 5.91
CA GLY A 168 9.50 -12.02 6.32
C GLY A 168 9.48 -10.53 5.96
N ASP A 169 9.02 -10.21 4.75
CA ASP A 169 8.93 -8.86 4.24
C ASP A 169 7.79 -8.07 4.89
N LEU A 170 6.62 -8.71 5.08
CA LEU A 170 5.50 -8.10 5.78
C LEU A 170 5.86 -7.75 7.23
N LYS A 171 6.62 -8.60 7.94
CA LYS A 171 7.15 -8.28 9.27
C LYS A 171 7.98 -7.00 9.28
N VAL A 172 8.82 -6.78 8.26
CA VAL A 172 9.62 -5.54 8.13
C VAL A 172 8.71 -4.34 7.90
N LEU A 173 7.74 -4.44 6.98
CA LEU A 173 6.79 -3.37 6.69
C LEU A 173 5.96 -2.98 7.91
N VAL A 174 5.47 -3.97 8.67
CA VAL A 174 4.75 -3.75 9.94
C VAL A 174 5.66 -3.13 10.99
N LYS A 175 6.93 -3.54 11.08
CA LYS A 175 7.91 -2.92 11.99
C LYS A 175 8.15 -1.45 11.65
N MET A 176 8.20 -1.10 10.36
CA MET A 176 8.33 0.29 9.92
C MET A 176 7.09 1.12 10.30
N ALA A 177 5.89 0.58 10.12
CA ALA A 177 4.66 1.26 10.54
C ALA A 177 4.56 1.45 12.06
N ARG A 178 5.03 0.47 12.85
CA ARG A 178 5.09 0.60 14.30
C ARG A 178 6.00 1.73 14.77
N LEU A 179 7.08 2.03 14.05
CA LEU A 179 7.98 3.13 14.41
C LEU A 179 7.34 4.52 14.24
N THR A 180 6.28 4.65 13.45
CA THR A 180 5.56 5.92 13.28
C THR A 180 4.41 6.10 14.27
N GLY A 181 4.05 5.07 15.04
CA GLY A 181 2.93 5.11 15.98
C GLY A 181 1.56 5.15 15.31
N VAL A 182 1.46 4.85 14.00
CA VAL A 182 0.18 4.85 13.28
C VAL A 182 -0.71 3.71 13.81
N HIS A 183 -1.90 4.09 14.25
CA HIS A 183 -2.89 3.16 14.80
C HIS A 183 -4.04 2.90 13.83
N VAL A 184 -4.68 3.96 13.32
CA VAL A 184 -5.86 3.86 12.45
C VAL A 184 -5.49 3.98 10.97
N SER A 185 -6.34 3.42 10.10
CA SER A 185 -6.20 3.50 8.65
C SER A 185 -7.47 4.13 8.04
N PRO A 186 -7.37 5.09 7.11
CA PRO A 186 -6.13 5.69 6.62
C PRO A 186 -5.48 6.61 7.66
N THR A 187 -4.15 6.71 7.63
CA THR A 187 -3.41 7.81 8.26
C THR A 187 -2.45 8.39 7.22
N VAL A 188 -2.27 9.71 7.23
CA VAL A 188 -1.37 10.42 6.33
C VAL A 188 -0.23 11.04 7.14
N ILE A 189 1.00 10.87 6.67
CA ILE A 189 2.18 11.55 7.18
C ILE A 189 2.79 12.35 6.04
N TYR A 190 3.03 13.64 6.25
CA TYR A 190 3.69 14.52 5.31
C TYR A 190 5.02 14.99 5.89
N ASP A 191 6.12 14.70 5.20
CA ASP A 191 7.49 15.01 5.65
C ASP A 191 7.81 14.57 7.08
N GLY A 192 7.23 13.44 7.50
CA GLY A 192 7.42 12.87 8.83
C GLY A 192 6.45 13.41 9.90
N VAL A 193 5.52 14.31 9.55
CA VAL A 193 4.51 14.86 10.45
C VAL A 193 3.12 14.35 10.10
N VAL A 194 2.41 13.79 11.08
CA VAL A 194 1.03 13.29 10.93
C VAL A 194 0.09 14.44 10.52
N GLN A 195 -0.71 14.21 9.48
CA GLN A 195 -1.72 15.14 8.97
C GLN A 195 -3.10 14.76 9.51
N ASN A 196 -3.49 15.33 10.65
CA ASN A 196 -4.76 14.98 11.34
C ASN A 196 -6.01 15.54 10.65
N ASP A 197 -5.85 16.54 9.79
CA ASP A 197 -6.91 17.18 9.01
C ASP A 197 -7.28 16.38 7.75
N VAL A 198 -6.30 15.69 7.15
CA VAL A 198 -6.51 14.86 5.95
C VAL A 198 -7.42 13.69 6.27
N SER A 199 -8.55 13.61 5.56
CA SER A 199 -9.58 12.60 5.80
C SER A 199 -9.93 11.81 4.53
N SER A 200 -10.34 10.56 4.69
CA SER A 200 -10.96 9.77 3.61
C SER A 200 -12.24 10.41 3.04
N GLY A 201 -12.82 11.38 3.76
CA GLY A 201 -13.94 12.19 3.31
C GLY A 201 -13.59 13.31 2.34
N TRP A 202 -12.30 13.65 2.18
CA TRP A 202 -11.90 14.81 1.38
C TRP A 202 -12.25 14.65 -0.10
N GLY A 203 -12.82 15.70 -0.66
CA GLY A 203 -13.06 15.86 -2.09
C GLY A 203 -11.93 16.64 -2.79
N GLU A 204 -12.12 16.88 -4.08
CA GLU A 204 -11.12 17.53 -4.94
C GLU A 204 -10.68 18.92 -4.43
N GLU A 205 -11.62 19.78 -4.05
CA GLU A 205 -11.30 21.16 -3.64
C GLU A 205 -10.43 21.22 -2.37
N GLN A 206 -10.69 20.33 -1.39
CA GLN A 206 -9.86 20.24 -0.18
C GLN A 206 -8.44 19.77 -0.50
N TRP A 207 -8.31 18.83 -1.43
CA TRP A 207 -7.00 18.40 -1.91
C TRP A 207 -6.26 19.50 -2.70
N LYS A 208 -6.96 20.27 -3.53
CA LYS A 208 -6.36 21.44 -4.21
C LYS A 208 -5.83 22.45 -3.22
N GLU A 209 -6.63 22.82 -2.23
CA GLU A 209 -6.24 23.75 -1.17
C GLU A 209 -5.02 23.22 -0.39
N TRP A 210 -5.05 21.96 0.02
CA TRP A 210 -3.95 21.35 0.75
C TRP A 210 -2.67 21.26 -0.09
N LEU A 211 -2.75 20.84 -1.36
CA LEU A 211 -1.60 20.78 -2.25
C LEU A 211 -0.98 22.16 -2.48
N ALA A 212 -1.82 23.17 -2.76
CA ALA A 212 -1.37 24.55 -2.99
C ALA A 212 -0.68 25.15 -1.76
N LYS A 213 -1.13 24.77 -0.57
CA LYS A 213 -0.55 25.24 0.70
C LYS A 213 0.77 24.55 1.06
N ASN A 214 0.90 23.25 0.77
CA ASN A 214 1.97 22.43 1.34
C ASN A 214 3.08 22.07 0.35
N VAL A 215 2.80 22.01 -0.96
CA VAL A 215 3.75 21.55 -1.98
C VAL A 215 4.32 22.76 -2.73
N VAL A 216 5.39 23.34 -2.19
CA VAL A 216 6.01 24.59 -2.67
C VAL A 216 7.48 24.43 -3.03
#